data_AF-A0A225WKP1-F1
#
_entry.id   AF-A0A225WKP1-F1
#
_cell.length_a   1.000
_cell.length_b   1.000
_cell.length_c   1.000
_cell.angle_alpha   90.00
_cell.angle_beta   90.00
_cell.angle_gamma   90.00
#
_symmetry.space_group_name_H-M   'P 1'
#
loop_
_entity.id
_entity.type
_entity.pdbx_description
1 polymer ?
#
loop_
_entity_poly.entity_id
_entity_poly.type
_entity_poly.pdbx_seq_one_letter_code
_entity_poly.pdbx_strand_id
1 'polypeptide(L)'
;KRGDSGDPLNYRPLALLNTDYKVFTRILATRVSALLSMQIHPNQNGFVARRTIHGIFDLFEAAQIAVTLDNDQDEAIVLLLDFRKAYDSLDRAYVGTVLRHHEYVDRFIKAVIVCTRTLVYAS
;
A
#
# COMPACT_ATOMS: atom_id res chain seq x y z
N LYS A 1 -21.46 1.83 -7.74
CA LYS A 1 -20.45 0.78 -7.40
C LYS A 1 -20.76 -0.43 -8.27
N ARG A 2 -19.79 -0.99 -9.01
CA ARG A 2 -19.99 -2.29 -9.67
C ARG A 2 -20.03 -3.38 -8.58
N GLY A 3 -21.14 -4.08 -8.47
CA GLY A 3 -21.40 -5.11 -7.46
C GLY A 3 -22.81 -4.98 -6.87
N ASP A 4 -23.48 -6.10 -6.64
CA ASP A 4 -24.80 -6.13 -5.99
C ASP A 4 -24.70 -5.52 -4.58
N SER A 5 -25.55 -4.53 -4.30
CA SER A 5 -25.64 -3.88 -3.00
C SER A 5 -26.15 -4.80 -1.89
N GLY A 6 -26.77 -5.93 -2.25
CA GLY A 6 -27.22 -6.96 -1.31
C GLY A 6 -26.12 -7.92 -0.84
N ASP A 7 -24.95 -7.94 -1.50
CA ASP A 7 -23.87 -8.86 -1.15
C ASP A 7 -23.01 -8.30 0.01
N PRO A 8 -23.00 -8.96 1.19
CA PRO A 8 -22.21 -8.55 2.34
C PRO A 8 -20.70 -8.45 2.06
N LEU A 9 -20.20 -9.17 1.05
CA LEU A 9 -18.78 -9.18 0.69
C LEU A 9 -18.34 -7.90 -0.04
N ASN A 10 -19.28 -7.07 -0.50
CA ASN A 10 -19.02 -5.77 -1.14
C ASN A 10 -18.89 -4.62 -0.13
N TYR A 11 -19.17 -4.86 1.15
CA TYR A 11 -18.91 -3.87 2.19
C TYR A 11 -17.44 -3.86 2.59
N ARG A 12 -16.95 -2.66 2.90
CA ARG A 12 -15.63 -2.47 3.52
C ARG A 12 -15.84 -2.34 5.02
N PRO A 13 -15.51 -3.37 5.83
CA PRO A 13 -15.63 -3.26 7.27
C PRO A 13 -14.73 -2.12 7.78
N LEU A 14 -15.27 -1.33 8.72
CA LEU A 14 -14.54 -0.28 9.41
C LEU A 14 -14.22 -0.77 10.82
N ALA A 15 -12.93 -0.90 11.13
CA ALA A 15 -12.51 -1.21 12.49
C ALA A 15 -12.65 0.03 13.39
N LEU A 16 -13.54 -0.03 14.37
CA LEU A 16 -13.68 1.03 15.37
C LEU A 16 -12.66 0.83 16.49
N LEU A 17 -11.48 1.40 16.31
CA LEU A 17 -10.35 1.22 17.22
C LEU A 17 -10.33 2.29 18.31
N ASN A 18 -9.87 1.92 19.50
CA ASN A 18 -9.59 2.84 20.60
C ASN A 18 -8.62 3.95 20.13
N THR A 19 -8.84 5.18 20.58
CA THR A 19 -7.97 6.35 20.37
C THR A 19 -6.50 6.05 20.70
N ASP A 20 -6.20 5.38 21.81
CA ASP A 20 -4.82 5.07 22.22
C ASP A 20 -4.12 4.21 21.16
N TYR A 21 -4.84 3.24 20.61
CA TYR A 21 -4.36 2.39 19.53
C TYR A 21 -4.12 3.19 18.25
N LYS A 22 -5.02 4.13 17.91
CA LYS A 22 -4.86 5.03 16.75
C LYS A 22 -3.64 5.93 16.89
N VAL A 23 -3.40 6.49 18.09
CA VAL A 23 -2.23 7.31 18.38
C VAL A 23 -0.95 6.46 18.23
N PHE A 24 -0.92 5.28 18.84
CA PHE A 24 0.25 4.40 18.78
C PHE A 24 0.58 3.96 17.35
N THR A 25 -0.42 3.49 16.60
CA THR A 25 -0.24 3.09 15.20
C THR A 25 0.16 4.27 14.31
N ARG A 26 -0.33 5.48 14.58
CA ARG A 26 0.10 6.70 13.89
C ARG A 26 1.58 7.02 14.13
N ILE A 27 2.08 6.84 15.36
CA ILE A 27 3.51 7.01 15.68
C ILE A 27 4.36 6.03 14.88
N LEU A 28 3.97 4.74 14.84
CA LEU A 28 4.67 3.71 14.07
C LEU A 28 4.67 4.05 12.57
N ALA A 29 3.51 4.37 12.00
CA ALA A 29 3.37 4.72 10.58
C ALA A 29 4.23 5.92 10.21
N THR A 30 4.25 6.96 11.05
CA THR A 30 5.04 8.17 10.81
C THR A 30 6.54 7.87 10.74
N ARG A 31 7.04 6.98 11.61
CA ARG A 31 8.44 6.53 11.59
C ARG A 31 8.79 5.74 10.32
N VAL A 32 7.88 4.89 9.84
CA VAL A 32 8.07 4.20 8.55
C VAL A 32 8.09 5.21 7.41
N SER A 33 7.09 6.09 7.33
CA SER A 33 6.95 7.07 6.26
C SER A 33 8.16 8.00 6.09
N ALA A 34 8.91 8.27 7.16
CA ALA A 34 10.10 9.11 7.11
C ALA A 34 11.25 8.50 6.27
N LEU A 35 11.36 7.17 6.23
CA LEU A 35 12.39 6.45 5.47
C LEU A 35 11.86 5.86 4.17
N LEU A 36 10.53 5.67 4.09
CA LEU A 36 9.87 4.97 3.00
C LEU A 36 10.22 5.54 1.63
N SER A 37 10.29 6.86 1.47
CA SER A 37 10.58 7.50 0.18
C SER A 37 11.99 7.23 -0.36
N MET A 38 12.94 6.87 0.50
CA MET A 38 14.32 6.52 0.12
C MET A 38 14.48 5.02 -0.13
N GLN A 39 13.59 4.20 0.41
CA GLN A 39 13.70 2.74 0.40
C GLN A 39 12.88 2.05 -0.71
N ILE A 40 11.93 2.77 -1.32
CA ILE A 40 11.05 2.22 -2.36
C ILE A 40 11.26 2.91 -3.71
N HIS A 41 10.85 2.22 -4.77
CA HIS A 41 10.98 2.69 -6.14
C HIS A 41 10.38 4.11 -6.33
N PRO A 42 11.02 5.01 -7.10
CA PRO A 42 10.54 6.38 -7.31
C PRO A 42 9.09 6.46 -7.83
N ASN A 43 8.69 5.52 -8.68
CA ASN A 43 7.36 5.49 -9.30
C ASN A 43 6.24 4.97 -8.34
N GLN A 44 6.59 4.57 -7.11
CA GLN A 44 5.59 4.18 -6.11
C GLN A 44 5.05 5.42 -5.39
N ASN A 45 3.94 5.97 -5.87
CA ASN A 45 3.41 7.24 -5.35
C ASN A 45 2.42 7.07 -4.18
N GLY A 46 1.75 5.93 -4.06
CA GLY A 46 0.70 5.71 -3.05
C GLY A 46 1.23 5.70 -1.61
N PHE A 47 0.63 6.52 -0.74
CA PHE A 47 0.93 6.59 0.70
C PHE A 47 2.37 6.97 1.06
N VAL A 48 3.10 7.63 0.16
CA VAL A 48 4.47 8.09 0.39
C VAL A 48 4.47 9.60 0.60
N ALA A 49 5.16 10.07 1.64
CA ALA A 49 5.26 11.49 1.91
C ALA A 49 5.87 12.24 0.71
N ARG A 50 5.28 13.40 0.38
CA ARG A 50 5.71 14.28 -0.73
C ARG A 50 5.59 13.69 -2.14
N ARG A 51 4.94 12.54 -2.31
CA ARG A 51 4.54 12.01 -3.62
C ARG A 51 3.05 12.25 -3.84
N THR A 52 2.65 12.55 -5.07
CA THR A 52 1.26 12.84 -5.42
C THR A 52 0.80 11.90 -6.52
N ILE A 53 -0.52 11.80 -6.70
CA ILE A 53 -1.10 11.00 -7.77
C ILE A 53 -0.70 11.52 -9.17
N HIS A 54 -0.35 12.80 -9.29
CA HIS A 54 0.09 13.41 -10.55
C HIS A 54 1.31 12.69 -11.14
N GLY A 55 2.28 12.27 -10.32
CA GLY A 55 3.44 11.54 -10.82
C GLY A 55 3.10 10.19 -11.47
N ILE A 56 1.94 9.59 -11.16
CA ILE A 56 1.45 8.39 -11.87
C ILE A 56 0.90 8.78 -13.24
N PHE A 57 0.14 9.87 -13.33
CA PHE A 57 -0.41 10.36 -14.58
C PHE A 57 0.68 10.82 -15.55
N ASP A 58 1.67 11.56 -15.05
CA ASP A 58 2.80 12.04 -15.86
C ASP A 58 3.58 10.86 -16.45
N LEU A 59 3.84 9.81 -15.65
CA LEU A 59 4.49 8.59 -16.12
C LEU A 59 3.64 7.86 -17.18
N PHE A 60 2.33 7.81 -16.98
CA PHE A 60 1.41 7.15 -17.90
C PHE A 60 1.28 7.89 -19.23
N GLU A 61 1.28 9.22 -19.21
CA GLU A 61 1.30 10.07 -20.40
C GLU A 61 2.62 9.92 -21.17
N ALA A 62 3.76 9.97 -20.45
CA ALA A 62 5.07 9.76 -21.06
C ALA A 62 5.18 8.38 -21.73
N ALA A 63 4.64 7.32 -21.10
CA ALA A 63 4.61 5.99 -21.68
C ALA A 63 3.76 5.92 -22.96
N GLN A 64 2.59 6.58 -22.99
CA GLN A 64 1.75 6.63 -24.20
C GLN A 64 2.44 7.36 -25.36
N ILE A 65 3.11 8.48 -25.06
CA ILE A 65 3.89 9.22 -26.06
C ILE A 65 5.02 8.35 -26.62
N ALA A 66 5.76 7.66 -25.74
CA ALA A 66 6.85 6.79 -26.15
C ALA A 66 6.39 5.67 -27.10
N VAL A 67 5.26 5.02 -26.78
CA VAL A 67 4.65 3.99 -27.64
C VAL A 67 4.21 4.57 -28.98
N THR A 68 3.62 5.77 -29.00
CA THR A 68 3.13 6.40 -30.24
C THR A 68 4.27 6.78 -31.19
N LEU A 69 5.48 7.02 -30.65
CA LEU A 69 6.65 7.44 -31.44
C LEU A 69 7.52 6.28 -31.91
N ASP A 70 7.31 5.07 -31.39
CA ASP A 70 8.10 3.89 -31.70
C ASP A 70 7.21 2.82 -32.37
N ASN A 71 7.34 2.67 -33.69
CA ASN A 71 6.54 1.73 -34.46
C ASN A 71 6.79 0.26 -34.05
N ASP A 72 7.90 -0.05 -33.37
CA ASP A 72 8.16 -1.38 -32.83
C ASP A 72 7.35 -1.67 -31.55
N GLN A 73 6.63 -0.67 -31.01
CA GLN A 73 5.79 -0.76 -29.81
C GLN A 73 4.28 -0.82 -30.11
N ASP A 74 3.87 -1.06 -31.37
CA ASP A 74 2.46 -1.14 -31.78
C ASP A 74 1.63 -2.18 -30.99
N GLU A 75 2.29 -3.17 -30.37
CA GLU A 75 1.67 -4.20 -29.53
C GLU A 75 1.77 -3.92 -28.01
N ALA A 76 2.16 -2.72 -27.60
CA ALA A 76 2.30 -2.38 -26.18
C ALA A 76 0.97 -2.49 -25.42
N ILE A 77 1.02 -3.11 -24.23
CA ILE A 77 -0.14 -3.30 -23.36
C ILE A 77 0.06 -2.65 -21.99
N VAL A 78 -1.05 -2.15 -21.43
CA VAL A 78 -1.09 -1.62 -20.05
C VAL A 78 -1.82 -2.61 -19.15
N LEU A 79 -1.13 -3.09 -18.12
CA LEU A 79 -1.70 -3.96 -17.09
C LEU A 79 -2.19 -3.14 -15.90
N LEU A 80 -3.51 -3.04 -15.74
CA LEU A 80 -4.15 -2.41 -14.58
C LEU A 80 -4.48 -3.47 -13.53
N LEU A 81 -3.57 -3.65 -12.57
CA LEU A 81 -3.70 -4.66 -11.51
C LEU A 81 -4.30 -4.03 -10.24
N ASP A 82 -5.28 -4.71 -9.65
CA ASP A 82 -5.85 -4.35 -8.34
C ASP A 82 -5.95 -5.58 -7.43
N PHE A 83 -5.72 -5.37 -6.14
CA PHE A 83 -5.76 -6.43 -5.13
C PHE A 83 -7.12 -6.45 -4.43
N ARG A 84 -7.90 -7.51 -4.66
CA ARG A 84 -9.14 -7.74 -3.90
C ARG A 84 -8.81 -7.85 -2.41
N LYS A 85 -9.40 -6.98 -1.59
CA LYS A 85 -9.21 -6.94 -0.13
C LYS A 85 -7.72 -6.98 0.26
N ALA A 86 -6.91 -6.12 -0.37
CA ALA A 86 -5.44 -6.08 -0.21
C ALA A 86 -4.94 -6.18 1.25
N TYR A 87 -5.63 -5.53 2.19
CA TYR A 87 -5.25 -5.58 3.61
C TYR A 87 -5.57 -6.91 4.27
N ASP A 88 -6.64 -7.58 3.86
CA ASP A 88 -7.05 -8.86 4.44
C ASP A 88 -6.12 -9.98 3.93
N SER A 89 -5.68 -9.89 2.66
CA SER A 89 -4.86 -10.89 1.98
C SER A 89 -3.35 -10.82 2.27
N LEU A 90 -2.87 -9.81 3.00
CA LEU A 90 -1.43 -9.67 3.33
C LEU A 90 -0.93 -10.79 4.26
N ASP A 91 0.19 -11.44 3.97
CA ASP A 91 0.84 -12.27 4.99
C ASP A 91 1.55 -11.39 6.02
N ARG A 92 1.13 -11.50 7.29
CA ARG A 92 1.68 -10.68 8.38
C ARG A 92 3.10 -11.11 8.76
N ALA A 93 3.46 -12.38 8.56
CA ALA A 93 4.84 -12.84 8.73
C ALA A 93 5.75 -12.22 7.66
N TYR A 94 5.24 -12.12 6.43
CA TYR A 94 5.94 -11.46 5.33
C TYR A 94 6.19 -9.96 5.60
N VAL A 95 5.23 -9.23 6.20
CA VAL A 95 5.46 -7.83 6.63
C VAL A 95 6.67 -7.72 7.55
N GLY A 96 6.81 -8.63 8.52
CA GLY A 96 7.97 -8.66 9.40
C GLY A 96 9.29 -8.94 8.66
N THR A 97 9.25 -9.78 7.63
CA THR A 97 10.41 -10.08 6.76
C THR A 97 10.84 -8.85 5.96
N VAL A 98 9.89 -8.13 5.36
CA VAL A 98 10.15 -6.89 4.62
C VAL A 98 10.75 -5.81 5.53
N LEU A 99 10.21 -5.64 6.75
CA LEU A 99 10.76 -4.67 7.69
C LEU A 99 12.19 -5.04 8.15
N ARG A 100 12.51 -6.32 8.30
CA ARG A 100 13.89 -6.74 8.57
C ARG A 100 14.82 -6.46 7.39
N HIS A 101 14.35 -6.69 6.17
CA HIS A 101 15.11 -6.39 4.96
C HIS A 101 15.45 -4.89 4.84
N HIS A 102 14.54 -4.02 5.28
CA HIS A 102 14.77 -2.57 5.37
C HIS A 102 15.46 -2.12 6.68
N GLU A 103 16.07 -3.06 7.41
CA GLU A 103 16.92 -2.81 8.58
C GLU A 103 16.21 -2.14 9.76
N TYR A 104 14.89 -2.31 9.89
CA TYR A 104 14.18 -1.89 11.09
C TYR A 104 14.57 -2.76 12.28
N VAL A 105 14.81 -2.14 13.43
CA VAL A 105 15.18 -2.85 14.67
C VAL A 105 14.06 -3.78 15.15
N ASP A 106 14.43 -4.95 15.70
CA ASP A 106 13.47 -5.98 16.11
C ASP A 106 12.37 -5.49 17.06
N ARG A 107 12.69 -4.56 17.97
CA ARG A 107 11.70 -3.96 18.86
C ARG A 107 10.59 -3.23 18.09
N PHE A 108 10.96 -2.54 17.02
CA PHE A 108 10.01 -1.84 16.15
C PHE A 108 9.15 -2.84 15.37
N ILE A 109 9.79 -3.86 14.79
CA ILE A 109 9.09 -4.90 14.04
C ILE A 109 8.08 -5.62 14.92
N LYS A 110 8.46 -6.01 16.14
CA LYS A 110 7.56 -6.62 17.12
C LYS A 110 6.35 -5.74 17.40
N ALA A 111 6.54 -4.43 17.57
CA ALA A 111 5.44 -3.49 17.80
C ALA A 111 4.47 -3.43 16.59
N VAL A 112 5.00 -3.38 15.37
CA VAL A 112 4.16 -3.41 14.16
C VAL A 112 3.38 -4.71 14.05
N ILE A 113 4.04 -5.87 14.26
CA ILE A 113 3.38 -7.17 14.18
C ILE A 113 2.25 -7.32 15.20
N VAL A 114 2.45 -6.87 16.44
CA VAL A 114 1.40 -6.87 17.47
C VAL A 114 0.18 -6.08 17.01
N CYS A 115 0.37 -4.86 16.50
CA CYS A 115 -0.71 -4.04 15.96
C CYS A 115 -1.44 -4.75 14.79
N THR A 116 -0.71 -5.39 13.88
CA THR A 116 -1.35 -6.09 12.73
C THR A 116 -2.19 -7.30 13.12
N ARG A 117 -1.90 -7.95 14.27
CA ARG A 117 -2.66 -9.11 14.78
C ARG A 117 -3.93 -8.69 15.53
N THR A 118 -3.88 -7.62 16.32
CA THR A 118 -5.03 -7.14 17.10
C THR A 118 -6.21 -6.70 16.23
N LEU A 119 -5.94 -6.22 15.01
CA LEU A 119 -6.98 -5.83 14.06
C LEU A 119 -7.84 -7.01 13.60
N VAL A 120 -7.30 -8.23 13.55
CA VAL A 120 -8.04 -9.43 13.15
C VAL A 120 -9.07 -9.83 14.21
N TYR A 121 -8.78 -9.61 15.50
CA TYR A 121 -9.70 -9.93 16.59
C TYR A 121 -10.78 -8.87 16.83
N ALA A 122 -10.66 -7.70 16.19
CA ALA A 122 -11.60 -6.59 16.29
C ALA A 122 -12.50 -6.44 15.04
N SER A 123 -12.33 -7.30 14.04
CA SER A 123 -13.04 -7.29 12.74
C SER A 123 -14.00 -8.47 12.62
#